data_AF-A0A0S8ATF4-F1
#
_entry.id   AF-A0A0S8ATF4-F1
#
_cell.length_a   1.000
_cell.length_b   1.000
_cell.length_c   1.000
_cell.angle_alpha   90.00
_cell.angle_beta   90.00
_cell.angle_gamma   90.00
#
_symmetry.space_group_name_H-M   'P 1'
#
loop_
_entity.id
_entity.type
_entity.pdbx_description
1 polymer ?
#
loop_
_entity_poly.entity_id
_entity_poly.type
_entity_poly.pdbx_seq_one_letter_code
_entity_poly.pdbx_strand_id
1 'polypeptide(L)'
;MGTDLDGDGTGEIIVQASRLKDDGRFPAVDAGDYFVVAVLMEINGRLHAEPLVLQVYPRANDLAYPWRYEVSGVLDLNGDGHLEVILAGSRWEGEGTVAYSVGSAGGAIPVLERSCVE
;
A
#
# COMPACT_ATOMS: atom_id res chain seq x y z
N MET A 1 -9.39 13.21 0.02
CA MET A 1 -9.03 14.24 -0.99
C MET A 1 -8.22 13.50 -2.04
N GLY A 2 -8.57 13.61 -3.32
CA GLY A 2 -7.88 12.91 -4.39
C GLY A 2 -6.63 13.64 -4.86
N THR A 3 -5.74 12.91 -5.52
CA THR A 3 -4.51 13.39 -6.16
C THR A 3 -4.40 12.74 -7.53
N ASP A 4 -4.04 13.50 -8.55
CA ASP A 4 -3.76 13.01 -9.91
C ASP A 4 -2.41 12.30 -9.94
N LEU A 5 -2.44 10.96 -9.91
CA LEU A 5 -1.25 10.11 -9.87
C LEU A 5 -0.71 9.83 -11.27
N ASP A 6 -1.59 9.75 -12.27
CA ASP A 6 -1.24 9.29 -13.62
C ASP A 6 -1.23 10.44 -14.66
N GLY A 7 -1.46 11.68 -14.23
CA GLY A 7 -1.37 12.87 -15.07
C GLY A 7 -2.53 13.01 -16.06
N ASP A 8 -3.64 12.28 -15.89
CA ASP A 8 -4.80 12.36 -16.78
C ASP A 8 -5.77 13.50 -16.43
N GLY A 9 -5.54 14.18 -15.30
CA GLY A 9 -6.36 15.29 -14.79
C GLY A 9 -7.49 14.85 -13.86
N THR A 10 -7.66 13.55 -13.63
CA THR A 10 -8.58 12.95 -12.65
C THR A 10 -7.82 12.71 -11.34
N GLY A 11 -8.52 12.78 -10.21
CA GLY A 11 -7.90 12.53 -8.92
C GLY A 11 -8.18 11.13 -8.41
N GLU A 12 -7.12 10.36 -8.14
CA GLU A 12 -7.18 9.07 -7.47
C GLU A 12 -7.22 9.22 -5.95
N ILE A 13 -7.78 8.22 -5.26
CA ILE A 13 -7.90 8.23 -3.80
C ILE A 13 -7.08 7.09 -3.22
N ILE A 14 -6.07 7.42 -2.43
CA ILE A 14 -5.32 6.43 -1.65
C ILE A 14 -6.14 6.10 -0.38
N VAL A 15 -6.42 4.81 -0.19
CA VAL A 15 -7.12 4.28 0.98
C VAL A 15 -6.21 3.33 1.72
N GLN A 16 -6.07 3.57 3.01
CA GLN A 16 -5.44 2.65 3.96
C GLN A 16 -6.50 2.13 4.94
N ALA A 17 -6.54 0.82 5.12
CA ALA A 17 -7.44 0.18 6.06
C ALA A 17 -6.74 -1.01 6.71
N SER A 18 -6.87 -1.15 8.02
CA SER A 18 -6.28 -2.25 8.75
C SER A 18 -7.14 -2.70 9.92
N ARG A 19 -6.99 -3.98 10.24
CA ARG A 19 -7.42 -4.62 11.48
C ARG A 19 -6.35 -5.65 11.77
N LEU A 20 -5.48 -5.41 12.73
CA LEU A 20 -4.48 -6.36 13.15
C LEU A 20 -4.57 -6.52 14.67
N LYS A 21 -4.48 -7.77 15.14
CA LYS A 21 -4.29 -8.09 16.55
C LYS A 21 -3.10 -7.32 17.11
N ASP A 22 -3.29 -6.72 18.28
CA ASP A 22 -2.26 -5.95 18.99
C ASP A 22 -1.50 -4.97 18.09
N ASP A 23 -2.23 -4.31 17.19
CA ASP A 23 -1.75 -3.38 16.15
C ASP A 23 -0.81 -3.98 15.07
N GLY A 24 -0.46 -5.26 15.17
CA GLY A 24 0.45 -5.96 14.26
C GLY A 24 1.94 -5.77 14.58
N ARG A 25 2.31 -5.21 15.74
CA ARG A 25 3.72 -5.09 16.15
C ARG A 25 4.40 -6.42 16.41
N PHE A 26 3.65 -7.40 16.88
CA PHE A 26 4.16 -8.70 17.30
C PHE A 26 3.36 -9.81 16.60
N PRO A 27 3.93 -11.01 16.39
CA PRO A 27 3.11 -12.19 16.19
C PRO A 27 2.17 -12.36 17.41
N ALA A 28 0.91 -12.76 17.27
CA ALA A 28 0.25 -13.43 16.14
C ALA A 28 -0.71 -12.52 15.34
N VAL A 29 -1.38 -13.10 14.33
CA VAL A 29 -2.59 -12.53 13.72
C VAL A 29 -3.82 -13.38 14.07
N ASP A 30 -4.98 -12.73 14.23
CA ASP A 30 -6.27 -13.40 14.41
C ASP A 30 -6.96 -13.66 13.06
N ALA A 31 -7.94 -14.57 13.05
CA ALA A 31 -8.74 -14.80 11.86
C ALA A 31 -9.56 -13.53 11.51
N GLY A 32 -9.46 -13.09 10.26
CA GLY A 32 -10.12 -11.89 9.75
C GLY A 32 -9.27 -10.62 9.89
N ASP A 33 -8.03 -10.72 10.40
CA ASP A 33 -7.09 -9.62 10.36
C ASP A 33 -6.67 -9.28 8.92
N TYR A 34 -6.41 -8.01 8.66
CA TYR A 34 -5.98 -7.49 7.37
C TYR A 34 -5.17 -6.20 7.49
N PHE A 35 -4.38 -5.94 6.46
CA PHE A 35 -3.76 -4.65 6.20
C PHE A 35 -3.81 -4.38 4.70
N VAL A 36 -4.43 -3.26 4.32
CA VAL A 36 -4.64 -2.89 2.93
C VAL A 36 -4.20 -1.46 2.71
N VAL A 37 -3.44 -1.25 1.64
CA VAL A 37 -3.27 0.05 0.99
C VAL A 37 -3.69 -0.13 -0.46
N ALA A 38 -4.64 0.67 -0.93
CA ALA A 38 -5.14 0.61 -2.30
C ALA A 38 -5.36 2.01 -2.86
N VAL A 39 -5.28 2.12 -4.18
CA VAL A 39 -5.66 3.31 -4.93
C VAL A 39 -7.03 3.06 -5.53
N LEU A 40 -7.97 3.97 -5.25
CA LEU A 40 -9.27 3.99 -5.89
C LEU A 40 -9.22 4.96 -7.08
N MET A 41 -9.59 4.47 -8.25
CA MET A 41 -9.52 5.23 -9.50
C MET A 41 -10.69 4.89 -10.41
N GLU A 42 -11.07 5.80 -11.30
CA GLU A 42 -12.13 5.54 -12.29
C GLU A 42 -11.51 4.99 -13.58
N ILE A 43 -11.95 3.79 -14.00
CA ILE A 43 -11.54 3.22 -15.28
C ILE A 43 -12.80 2.91 -16.07
N ASN A 44 -12.95 3.55 -17.22
CA ASN A 44 -14.12 3.40 -18.12
C ASN A 44 -15.47 3.61 -17.39
N GLY A 45 -15.58 4.65 -16.55
CA GLY A 45 -16.82 4.98 -15.84
C GLY A 45 -17.15 4.09 -14.64
N ARG A 46 -16.20 3.28 -14.17
CA ARG A 46 -16.36 2.38 -13.01
C ARG A 46 -15.27 2.68 -11.99
N LEU A 47 -15.61 2.56 -10.71
CA LEU A 47 -14.62 2.63 -9.64
C LEU A 47 -13.84 1.31 -9.57
N HIS A 48 -12.52 1.41 -9.66
CA HIS A 48 -11.57 0.31 -9.52
C HIS A 48 -10.73 0.52 -8.25
N ALA A 49 -10.37 -0.57 -7.59
CA ALA A 49 -9.48 -0.56 -6.43
C ALA A 49 -8.21 -1.34 -6.78
N GLU A 50 -7.11 -0.63 -6.99
CA GLU A 50 -5.79 -1.19 -7.29
C GLU A 50 -5.02 -1.39 -5.98
N PRO A 51 -4.75 -2.62 -5.55
CA PRO A 51 -4.02 -2.86 -4.30
C PRO A 51 -2.53 -2.55 -4.48
N LEU A 52 -1.99 -1.68 -3.61
CA LEU A 52 -0.53 -1.52 -3.45
C LEU A 52 0.01 -2.56 -2.47
N VAL A 53 -0.71 -2.73 -1.35
CA VAL A 53 -0.45 -3.73 -0.32
C VAL A 53 -1.75 -4.45 0.01
N LEU A 54 -1.71 -5.78 0.04
CA LEU A 54 -2.83 -6.61 0.44
C LEU A 54 -2.34 -7.76 1.31
N GLN A 55 -2.53 -7.63 2.61
CA GLN A 55 -2.33 -8.71 3.59
C GLN A 55 -3.69 -9.07 4.17
N VAL A 56 -4.12 -10.32 3.99
CA VAL A 56 -5.38 -10.83 4.52
C VAL A 56 -5.10 -12.15 5.21
N TYR A 57 -5.62 -12.31 6.43
CA TYR A 57 -5.44 -13.50 7.25
C TYR A 57 -6.79 -14.17 7.51
N PRO A 58 -7.30 -15.04 6.59
CA PRO A 58 -8.59 -15.72 6.78
C PRO A 58 -8.63 -16.69 7.96
N ARG A 59 -7.46 -17.06 8.50
CA ARG A 59 -7.26 -17.95 9.64
C ARG A 59 -6.20 -17.35 10.56
N ALA A 60 -6.32 -17.60 11.85
CA ALA A 60 -5.30 -17.21 12.82
C ALA A 60 -3.97 -17.91 12.53
N ASN A 61 -2.86 -17.24 12.84
CA ASN A 61 -1.51 -17.78 12.70
C ASN A 61 -0.58 -17.18 13.76
N ASP A 62 -0.07 -18.04 14.64
CA ASP A 62 0.81 -17.66 15.75
C ASP A 62 2.21 -17.22 15.31
N LEU A 63 2.61 -17.53 14.08
CA LEU A 63 3.91 -17.18 13.50
C LEU A 63 3.75 -16.29 12.25
N ALA A 64 2.70 -15.47 12.21
CA ALA A 64 2.55 -14.42 11.22
C ALA A 64 3.16 -13.11 11.73
N TYR A 65 3.98 -12.49 10.89
CA TYR A 65 4.66 -11.23 11.17
C TYR A 65 4.16 -10.18 10.16
N PRO A 66 2.96 -9.61 10.38
CA PRO A 66 2.35 -8.70 9.41
C PRO A 66 3.19 -7.44 9.24
N TRP A 67 3.28 -6.96 8.00
CA TRP A 67 3.80 -5.62 7.74
C TRP A 67 2.71 -4.58 7.99
N ARG A 68 3.13 -3.46 8.57
CA ARG A 68 2.32 -2.25 8.76
C ARG A 68 2.91 -1.18 7.86
N TYR A 69 2.07 -0.44 7.16
CA TYR A 69 2.52 0.63 6.26
C TYR A 69 1.89 1.97 6.62
N GLU A 70 2.58 3.04 6.30
CA GLU A 70 2.04 4.39 6.27
C GLU A 70 2.37 5.04 4.93
N VAL A 71 1.43 5.81 4.37
CA VAL A 71 1.70 6.64 3.20
C VAL A 71 2.61 7.79 3.63
N SER A 72 3.90 7.67 3.34
CA SER A 72 4.92 8.62 3.75
C SER A 72 5.13 9.76 2.76
N GLY A 73 4.65 9.60 1.52
CA GLY A 73 4.71 10.65 0.51
C GLY A 73 4.00 10.27 -0.79
N VAL A 74 3.67 11.31 -1.56
CA VAL A 74 3.21 11.19 -2.96
C VAL A 74 3.96 12.24 -3.75
N LEU A 75 4.86 11.81 -4.64
CA LEU A 75 5.67 12.71 -5.46
C LEU A 75 6.21 12.02 -6.71
N ASP A 76 6.49 12.81 -7.74
CA ASP A 76 7.25 12.39 -8.92
C ASP A 76 8.72 12.19 -8.53
N LEU A 77 9.11 10.93 -8.31
CA LEU A 77 10.46 10.57 -7.89
C LEU A 77 11.42 10.53 -9.08
N ASN A 78 10.91 10.26 -10.28
CA ASN A 78 11.72 9.92 -11.44
C ASN A 78 11.79 11.05 -12.49
N GLY A 79 10.93 12.06 -12.37
CA GLY A 79 10.82 13.23 -13.24
C GLY A 79 9.99 13.03 -14.51
N ASP A 80 9.16 11.99 -14.61
CA ASP A 80 8.37 11.67 -15.81
C ASP A 80 7.00 12.38 -15.86
N GLY A 81 6.62 13.06 -14.78
CA GLY A 81 5.34 13.76 -14.66
C GLY A 81 4.22 12.93 -14.07
N HIS A 82 4.45 11.66 -13.72
CA HIS A 82 3.55 10.82 -12.94
C HIS A 82 4.01 10.78 -11.48
N LEU A 83 3.09 10.57 -10.54
CA LEU A 83 3.41 10.53 -9.11
C LEU A 83 3.57 9.09 -8.62
N GLU A 84 4.59 8.85 -7.81
CA GLU A 84 4.72 7.62 -7.04
C GLU A 84 4.08 7.74 -5.65
N VAL A 85 3.45 6.65 -5.19
CA VAL A 85 2.98 6.49 -3.80
C VAL A 85 4.07 5.81 -2.99
N ILE A 86 4.58 6.50 -1.97
CA ILE A 86 5.65 6.00 -1.11
C ILE A 86 5.05 5.47 0.18
N LEU A 87 5.36 4.22 0.51
CA LEU A 87 4.96 3.55 1.73
C LEU A 87 6.18 3.28 2.62
N ALA A 88 6.14 3.78 3.85
CA ALA A 88 7.07 3.36 4.91
C ALA A 88 6.48 2.15 5.62
N GLY A 89 7.22 1.03 5.62
CA GLY A 89 6.81 -0.24 6.19
C GLY A 89 7.57 -0.57 7.48
N SER A 90 6.88 -1.17 8.45
CA SER A 90 7.49 -1.78 9.62
C SER A 90 6.82 -3.10 10.01
N ARG A 91 7.59 -4.02 10.57
CA ARG A 91 7.13 -5.27 11.18
C ARG A 91 8.01 -5.61 12.36
N TRP A 92 7.72 -6.71 13.04
CA TRP A 92 8.63 -7.29 14.02
C TRP A 92 10.02 -7.49 13.39
N GLU A 93 11.05 -6.89 14.00
CA GLU A 93 12.46 -6.96 13.57
C GLU A 93 12.70 -6.52 12.12
N GLY A 94 11.88 -5.62 11.56
CA GLY A 94 12.11 -5.15 10.19
C GLY A 94 11.44 -3.84 9.83
N GLU A 95 12.12 -3.11 8.95
CA GLU A 95 11.64 -1.85 8.40
C GLU A 95 11.92 -1.81 6.90
N GLY A 96 11.16 -1.01 6.17
CA GLY A 96 11.33 -0.87 4.73
C GLY A 96 10.66 0.36 4.15
N THR A 97 10.96 0.62 2.90
CA THR A 97 10.30 1.65 2.10
C THR A 97 10.10 1.09 0.70
N VAL A 98 8.91 1.30 0.16
CA VAL A 98 8.56 0.94 -1.21
C VAL A 98 7.85 2.13 -1.86
N ALA A 99 8.19 2.42 -3.11
CA ALA A 99 7.48 3.38 -3.94
C ALA A 99 6.77 2.64 -5.08
N TYR A 100 5.50 2.95 -5.29
CA TYR A 100 4.68 2.39 -6.36
C TYR A 100 4.35 3.45 -7.40
N SER A 101 4.52 3.10 -8.67
CA SER A 101 3.86 3.79 -9.77
C SER A 101 2.53 3.09 -10.06
N VAL A 102 1.49 3.86 -10.36
CA VAL A 102 0.14 3.36 -10.67
C VAL A 102 -0.26 3.85 -12.06
N GLY A 103 -0.58 2.90 -12.95
CA GLY A 103 -0.99 3.24 -14.32
C GLY A 103 -2.46 3.64 -14.41
N SER A 104 -2.79 4.46 -15.42
CA SER A 104 -4.16 4.91 -15.71
C SER A 104 -5.13 3.81 -16.13
N ALA A 105 -4.61 2.68 -16.61
CA ALA A 105 -5.40 1.49 -16.87
C ALA A 105 -5.52 0.56 -15.65
N GLY A 106 -5.09 1.02 -14.47
CA GLY A 106 -4.81 0.20 -13.31
C GLY A 106 -3.42 -0.47 -13.39
N GLY A 107 -3.13 -1.30 -12.40
CA GLY A 107 -1.81 -1.90 -12.21
C GLY A 107 -0.88 -1.01 -11.38
N ALA A 108 -0.47 -1.51 -10.23
CA ALA A 108 0.59 -0.93 -9.41
C ALA A 108 1.90 -1.69 -9.56
N ILE A 109 3.00 -0.97 -9.81
CA ILE A 109 4.34 -1.55 -9.98
C ILE A 109 5.28 -0.93 -8.94
N PRO A 110 5.98 -1.73 -8.12
CA PRO A 110 7.04 -1.19 -7.27
C PRO A 110 8.20 -0.72 -8.13
N VAL A 111 8.55 0.56 -8.02
CA VAL A 111 9.64 1.19 -8.80
C VAL A 111 10.89 1.44 -7.96
N LEU A 112 10.75 1.40 -6.63
CA LEU A 112 11.85 1.41 -5.67
C LEU A 112 11.44 0.57 -4.46
N GLU A 113 12.33 -0.29 -3.98
CA GLU A 113 12.11 -1.07 -2.77
C GLU A 113 13.43 -1.22 -1.99
N ARG A 114 13.35 -1.00 -0.68
CA ARG A 114 14.43 -1.31 0.26
C ARG A 114 13.84 -1.83 1.56
N SER A 115 14.37 -2.94 2.06
CA SER A 115 13.99 -3.51 3.35
C SER A 115 15.21 -3.95 4.14
N CYS A 116 15.16 -3.81 5.46
CA CYS A 116 16.11 -4.39 6.40
C CYS A 116 15.37 -5.29 7.39
N VAL A 117 16.04 -6.34 7.83
CA VAL A 117 15.61 -7.22 8.90
C VAL A 117 16.75 -7.27 9.91
N GLU A 118 16.46 -7.02 11.18
CA GLU A 118 17.40 -7.19 12.29
C GLU A 118 17.47 -8.65 12.75
#